data_AF-N6XHT1-F1
#
_entry.id   AF-N6XHT1-F1
#
_cell.length_a   1.000
_cell.length_b   1.000
_cell.length_c   1.000
_cell.angle_alpha   90.00
_cell.angle_beta   90.00
_cell.angle_gamma   90.00
#
_symmetry.space_group_name_H-M   'P 1'
#
loop_
_entity.id
_entity.type
_entity.pdbx_description
1 polymer ?
#
loop_
_entity_poly.entity_id
_entity_poly.type
_entity_poly.pdbx_seq_one_letter_code
_entity_poly.pdbx_strand_id
1 'polypeptide(L)' 'MSTGAHFVPAGVFDSTDFEIVTQVYIDRKPGYYALANQTPTLTERQVIERYSSPDSH' A
#
# COMPACT_ATOMS: atom_id res chain seq x y z
N MET A 1 -13.15 15.33 6.88
CA MET A 1 -11.82 15.94 6.67
C MET A 1 -11.01 14.99 5.79
N SER A 2 -10.39 15.47 4.71
CA SER A 2 -9.63 14.61 3.78
C SER A 2 -8.45 13.99 4.52
N THR A 3 -8.28 12.67 4.45
CA THR A 3 -7.30 11.86 5.22
C THR A 3 -5.83 12.18 4.89
N GLY A 4 -5.53 13.26 4.16
CA GLY A 4 -4.17 13.67 3.79
C GLY A 4 -3.40 12.65 2.94
N ALA A 5 -4.04 11.55 2.55
CA ALA A 5 -3.41 10.48 1.80
C ALA A 5 -3.46 10.79 0.29
N HIS A 6 -2.29 10.74 -0.35
CA HIS A 6 -2.13 10.92 -1.78
C HIS A 6 -1.62 9.63 -2.42
N PHE A 7 -2.22 9.24 -3.54
CA PHE A 7 -1.81 8.09 -4.32
C PHE A 7 -1.06 8.58 -5.56
N VAL A 8 0.25 8.36 -5.58
CA VAL A 8 1.13 8.80 -6.66
C VAL A 8 1.89 7.61 -7.25
N PRO A 9 1.99 7.49 -8.58
CA PRO A 9 2.78 6.42 -9.18
C PRO A 9 4.28 6.66 -8.94
N ALA A 10 5.04 5.59 -8.74
CA ALA A 10 6.48 5.68 -8.46
C ALA A 10 7.27 6.42 -9.55
N GLY A 11 6.83 6.35 -10.81
CA GLY A 11 7.49 7.04 -11.94
C GLY A 11 7.39 8.57 -11.92
N VAL A 12 6.67 9.17 -10.96
CA VAL A 12 6.67 10.64 -10.74
C VAL A 12 7.96 11.09 -10.07
N PHE A 13 8.65 10.22 -9.35
CA PHE A 13 9.89 10.55 -8.66
C PHE A 13 11.10 10.37 -9.59
N ASP A 14 11.98 11.36 -9.60
CA ASP A 14 13.23 11.35 -10.39
C ASP A 14 14.32 10.48 -9.71
N SER A 15 14.30 10.44 -8.37
CA SER A 15 15.23 9.64 -7.56
C SER A 15 14.70 8.24 -7.27
N THR A 16 15.62 7.29 -7.08
CA THR A 16 15.30 5.89 -6.74
C THR A 16 15.62 5.53 -5.29
N ASP A 17 16.07 6.47 -4.47
CA ASP A 17 16.42 6.29 -3.05
C ASP A 17 15.18 6.15 -2.15
N PHE A 18 14.33 5.18 -2.47
CA PHE A 18 13.13 4.83 -1.72
C PHE A 18 13.15 3.36 -1.33
N GLU A 19 12.65 3.07 -0.14
CA GLU A 19 12.44 1.71 0.34
C GLU A 19 10.95 1.39 0.42
N ILE A 20 10.57 0.21 -0.07
CA ILE A 20 9.22 -0.31 0.10
C ILE A 20 9.09 -0.82 1.53
N VAL A 21 8.42 -0.06 2.40
CA VAL A 21 8.22 -0.44 3.80
C VAL A 21 6.97 -1.27 4.05
N THR A 22 6.00 -1.28 3.12
CA THR A 22 4.76 -2.07 3.24
C THR A 22 4.13 -2.29 1.86
N GLN A 23 3.57 -3.48 1.63
CA GLN A 23 2.73 -3.79 0.47
C GLN A 23 1.28 -4.02 0.93
N VAL A 24 0.30 -3.48 0.20
CA VAL A 24 -1.13 -3.59 0.51
C VAL A 24 -1.86 -4.39 -0.58
N TYR A 25 -3.05 -4.93 -0.27
CA TYR A 25 -3.85 -5.78 -1.17
C TYR A 25 -3.09 -7.02 -1.69
N ILE A 26 -2.25 -7.62 -0.84
CA ILE A 26 -1.41 -8.76 -1.23
C ILE A 26 -2.23 -9.98 -1.71
N ASP A 27 -3.46 -10.11 -1.21
CA ASP A 27 -4.43 -11.15 -1.57
C ASP A 27 -4.95 -11.04 -3.01
N ARG A 28 -4.88 -9.84 -3.61
CA ARG A 28 -5.25 -9.62 -5.02
C ARG A 28 -4.04 -9.65 -5.96
N LYS A 29 -2.83 -9.84 -5.43
CA LYS A 29 -1.59 -9.85 -6.19
C LYS A 29 -1.29 -11.26 -6.71
N PRO A 30 -1.14 -11.46 -8.02
CA PRO A 30 -0.70 -12.75 -8.55
C PRO A 30 0.70 -13.12 -8.05
N GLY A 31 0.91 -14.39 -7.69
CA GLY A 31 2.16 -14.85 -7.08
C GLY A 31 3.41 -14.64 -7.96
N TYR A 32 3.26 -14.61 -9.29
CA TYR A 32 4.37 -14.34 -10.22
C TYR A 32 4.86 -12.88 -10.21
N TYR A 33 4.18 -11.99 -9.49
CA TYR A 33 4.65 -10.62 -9.21
C TYR A 33 5.22 -10.45 -7.80
N ALA A 34 5.41 -11.52 -7.04
CA ALA A 34 5.98 -11.44 -5.70
C ALA A 34 7.35 -10.73 -5.74
N LEU A 35 7.52 -9.73 -4.88
CA LEU A 35 8.83 -9.10 -4.72
C LEU A 35 9.73 -10.06 -3.96
N ALA A 36 11.01 -10.11 -4.33
CA ALA A 36 12.01 -10.91 -3.61
C ALA A 36 12.27 -10.36 -2.19
N ASN A 37 12.10 -9.05 -2.00
CA ASN A 37 12.28 -8.39 -0.71
C ASN A 37 11.19 -8.81 0.28
N GLN A 38 11.60 -9.21 1.48
CA GLN A 38 10.68 -9.51 2.57
C GLN A 38 10.22 -8.21 3.23
N THR A 39 9.06 -7.71 2.81
CA THR A 39 8.43 -6.51 3.39
C THR A 39 7.10 -6.87 4.03
N PRO A 40 6.65 -6.18 5.09
CA PRO A 40 5.30 -6.34 5.63
C PRO A 40 4.23 -6.28 4.55
N THR A 41 3.27 -7.22 4.59
CA THR A 41 2.16 -7.29 3.64
C THR A 41 0.82 -7.19 4.34
N LEU A 42 -0.11 -6.42 3.79
CA LEU A 42 -1.47 -6.27 4.27
C LEU A 42 -2.46 -6.79 3.21
N THR A 43 -3.44 -7.56 3.66
CA THR A 43 -4.60 -7.93 2.84
C THR A 43 -5.58 -6.77 2.75
N GLU A 44 -6.48 -6.76 1.77
CA GLU A 44 -7.57 -5.78 1.66
C GLU A 44 -8.29 -5.53 2.99
N ARG A 45 -8.70 -6.61 3.69
CA ARG A 45 -9.39 -6.50 4.98
C ARG A 45 -8.58 -5.72 6.03
N GLN A 46 -7.30 -6.03 6.15
CA GLN A 46 -6.38 -5.36 7.09
C GLN A 46 -6.15 -3.89 6.73
N VAL A 47 -6.19 -3.54 5.44
CA VAL A 47 -6.12 -2.15 4.99
C VAL A 47 -7.38 -1.39 5.44
N ILE A 48 -8.56 -1.97 5.19
CA ILE A 48 -9.83 -1.36 5.59
C ILE A 48 -9.89 -1.21 7.12
N GLU A 49 -9.57 -2.25 7.89
CA GLU A 49 -9.56 -2.19 9.36
C GLU A 49 -8.60 -1.11 9.92
N ARG A 50 -7.46 -0.89 9.26
CA ARG A 50 -6.44 0.06 9.73
C ARG A 50 -6.67 1.50 9.29
N TYR A 51 -7.28 1.71 8.12
CA TYR A 51 -7.37 3.03 7.50
C TYR A 51 -8.81 3.53 7.28
N SER A 52 -9.83 2.68 7.46
CA SER A 52 -11.23 3.13 7.48
C SER A 52 -11.50 3.81 8.82
N SER A 53 -11.59 5.14 8.82
CA SER A 53 -12.05 5.88 9.98
C SER A 53 -13.53 5.54 10.28
N PRO A 54 -13.99 5.58 11.55
CA PRO A 54 -15.38 5.26 11.90
C PRO A 54 -16.43 6.30 11.45
N ASP A 55 -16.02 7.40 10.80
CA ASP A 55 -16.88 8.55 10.47
C ASP A 55 -17.06 8.71 8.95
N SER A 56 -17.36 7.62 8.26
CA SER A 56 -17.67 7.62 6.82
C SER A 56 -18.90 6.76 6.54
N HIS A 57 -20.03 7.20 7.08
CA HIS A 57 -21.39 6.96 6.59
C HIS A 57 -22.16 8.27 6.67
#